data_AF-A0A7C3QL86-F1
#
_entry.id   AF-A0A7C3QL86-F1
#
_cell.length_a   1.000
_cell.length_b   1.000
_cell.length_c   1.000
_cell.angle_alpha   90.00
_cell.angle_beta   90.00
_cell.angle_gamma   90.00
#
_symmetry.space_group_name_H-M   'P 1'
#
loop_
_entity.id
_entity.type
_entity.pdbx_description
1 polymer ?
#
loop_
_entity_poly.entity_id
_entity_poly.type
_entity_poly.pdbx_seq_one_letter_code
_entity_poly.pdbx_strand_id
1 'polypeptide(L)'
;MPSKRTTHRGSRGTKLYAVRDKKGQFKDIQTYKKAHGQDIKRKSKGSDEHRFSGVTIVRPTARPDRASEATLRKAVREVFKQYK
;
A
#
# COMPACT_ATOMS: atom_id res chain seq x y z
N MET A 1 -10.04 -28.19 2.30
CA MET A 1 -10.90 -27.22 3.03
C MET A 1 -10.14 -25.90 3.17
N PRO A 2 -10.59 -24.82 2.52
CA PRO A 2 -9.98 -23.50 2.63
C PRO A 2 -9.99 -23.02 4.09
N SER A 3 -8.93 -22.34 4.52
CA SER A 3 -8.87 -21.77 5.87
C SER A 3 -9.94 -20.69 6.01
N LYS A 4 -10.89 -20.92 6.93
CA LYS A 4 -11.97 -19.98 7.20
C LYS A 4 -11.38 -18.74 7.87
N ARG A 5 -11.50 -17.58 7.22
CA ARG A 5 -11.15 -16.28 7.80
C ARG A 5 -12.34 -15.78 8.60
N THR A 6 -12.14 -15.58 9.90
CA THR A 6 -13.18 -15.04 10.80
C THR A 6 -12.75 -13.68 11.33
N THR A 7 -13.65 -12.70 11.31
CA THR A 7 -13.43 -11.43 12.02
C THR A 7 -13.82 -11.56 13.49
N HIS A 8 -12.98 -11.03 14.37
CA HIS A 8 -13.25 -10.93 15.79
C HIS A 8 -12.91 -9.52 16.30
N ARG A 9 -13.10 -9.28 17.60
CA ARG A 9 -12.69 -8.06 18.29
C ARG A 9 -11.67 -8.42 19.36
N GLY A 10 -10.59 -7.64 19.43
CA GLY A 10 -9.66 -7.72 20.56
C GLY A 10 -10.27 -7.07 21.81
N SER A 11 -9.62 -7.25 22.96
CA SER A 11 -10.02 -6.65 24.24
C SER A 11 -10.18 -5.12 24.16
N ARG A 12 -9.39 -4.45 23.31
CA ARG A 12 -9.45 -3.00 23.08
C ARG A 12 -10.43 -2.60 21.97
N GLY A 13 -11.33 -3.49 21.54
CA GLY A 13 -12.33 -3.23 20.49
C GLY A 13 -11.79 -3.20 19.05
N THR A 14 -10.49 -3.40 18.84
CA THR A 14 -9.91 -3.42 17.48
C THR A 14 -10.45 -4.61 16.68
N LYS A 15 -10.89 -4.38 15.43
CA LYS A 15 -11.26 -5.46 14.51
C LYS A 15 -10.02 -6.24 14.10
N LEU A 16 -10.07 -7.54 14.33
CA LEU A 16 -9.00 -8.48 14.04
C LEU A 16 -9.49 -9.50 13.02
N TYR A 17 -8.58 -9.94 12.15
CA TYR A 17 -8.77 -11.08 11.27
C TYR A 17 -8.02 -12.27 11.86
N ALA A 18 -8.74 -13.34 12.14
CA ALA A 18 -8.18 -14.63 12.53
C ALA A 18 -8.27 -15.62 11.37
N VAL A 19 -7.14 -16.26 11.08
CA VAL A 19 -7.03 -17.41 10.20
C VAL A 19 -7.01 -18.65 11.10
N ARG A 20 -8.03 -19.50 10.99
CA ARG A 20 -8.11 -20.74 11.78
C ARG A 20 -7.70 -21.94 10.93
N ASP A 21 -7.02 -22.89 11.57
CA ASP A 21 -6.75 -24.19 10.97
C ASP A 21 -8.02 -25.07 10.99
N LYS A 22 -7.91 -26.29 10.44
CA LYS A 22 -9.03 -27.24 10.42
C LYS A 22 -9.42 -27.75 11.82
N LYS A 23 -8.52 -27.64 12.80
CA LYS A 23 -8.71 -28.07 14.19
C LYS A 23 -9.27 -26.93 15.08
N GLY A 24 -9.51 -25.75 14.52
CA GLY A 24 -10.04 -24.59 15.23
C GLY A 24 -8.97 -23.72 15.93
N GLN A 25 -7.71 -24.11 15.86
CA GLN A 25 -6.58 -23.35 16.41
C GLN A 25 -6.30 -22.11 15.55
N PHE A 26 -5.84 -21.05 16.20
CA PHE A 26 -5.42 -19.83 15.52
C PHE A 26 -4.08 -20.09 14.82
N LYS A 27 -4.05 -19.99 13.49
CA LYS A 27 -2.82 -20.04 12.71
C LYS A 27 -2.15 -18.66 12.66
N ASP A 28 -2.96 -17.61 12.52
CA ASP A 28 -2.49 -16.23 12.43
C ASP A 28 -3.59 -15.25 12.89
N ILE A 29 -3.17 -14.15 13.49
CA ILE A 29 -4.01 -13.09 14.03
C ILE A 29 -3.46 -11.73 13.60
N GLN A 30 -4.23 -11.00 12.80
CA GLN A 30 -3.84 -9.69 12.29
C GLN A 30 -4.87 -8.62 12.59
N THR A 31 -4.44 -7.36 12.58
CA THR A 31 -5.38 -6.23 12.63
C THR A 31 -6.05 -6.04 11.26
N TYR A 32 -7.34 -5.68 11.28
CA TYR A 32 -8.15 -5.47 10.07
C TYR A 32 -7.49 -4.54 9.07
N LYS A 33 -6.96 -3.42 9.57
CA LYS A 33 -6.31 -2.38 8.77
C LYS A 33 -5.15 -2.92 7.94
N LYS A 34 -4.33 -3.81 8.51
CA LYS A 34 -3.18 -4.40 7.82
C LYS A 34 -3.61 -5.40 6.75
N ALA A 35 -4.49 -6.35 7.11
CA ALA A 35 -4.93 -7.38 6.17
C ALA A 35 -5.68 -6.77 4.97
N HIS A 36 -6.64 -5.88 5.23
CA HIS A 36 -7.41 -5.23 4.18
C HIS A 36 -6.54 -4.37 3.25
N GLY A 37 -5.59 -3.62 3.82
CA GLY A 37 -4.64 -2.84 3.03
C GLY A 37 -3.74 -3.71 2.13
N GLN A 38 -3.36 -4.91 2.59
CA GLN A 38 -2.59 -5.85 1.76
C GLN A 38 -3.45 -6.44 0.63
N ASP A 39 -4.70 -6.77 0.90
CA ASP A 39 -5.59 -7.36 -0.11
C ASP A 39 -5.87 -6.37 -1.25
N ILE A 40 -6.10 -5.11 -0.92
CA ILE A 40 -6.23 -4.03 -1.92
C ILE A 40 -4.96 -3.93 -2.76
N LYS A 41 -3.78 -3.90 -2.11
CA LYS A 41 -2.48 -3.82 -2.82
C LYS A 41 -2.18 -5.03 -3.70
N ARG A 42 -2.56 -6.24 -3.27
CA ARG A 42 -2.37 -7.45 -4.10
C ARG A 42 -3.32 -7.43 -5.30
N LYS A 43 -4.57 -7.01 -5.11
CA LYS A 43 -5.54 -6.88 -6.20
C LYS A 43 -5.12 -5.80 -7.21
N SER A 44 -4.58 -4.67 -6.74
CA SER A 44 -4.07 -3.63 -7.64
C SER A 44 -2.88 -4.13 -8.46
N LYS A 45 -1.90 -4.79 -7.82
CA LYS A 45 -0.76 -5.39 -8.53
C LYS A 45 -1.21 -6.43 -9.54
N GLY A 46 -2.05 -7.39 -9.16
CA GLY A 46 -2.55 -8.41 -10.09
C GLY A 46 -3.38 -7.87 -11.26
N SER A 47 -3.87 -6.63 -11.18
CA SER A 47 -4.58 -5.95 -12.27
C SER A 47 -3.64 -5.16 -13.20
N ASP A 48 -2.45 -4.81 -12.72
CA ASP A 48 -1.44 -4.02 -13.45
C ASP A 48 -0.43 -4.88 -14.21
N GLU A 49 -0.18 -6.12 -13.76
CA GLU A 49 0.80 -7.04 -14.38
C GLU A 49 0.44 -7.39 -15.85
N HIS A 50 -0.83 -7.24 -16.25
CA HIS A 50 -1.28 -7.42 -17.65
C HIS A 50 -1.45 -6.12 -18.44
N ARG A 51 -1.28 -4.93 -17.85
CA ARG A 51 -1.47 -3.65 -18.56
C ARG A 51 -0.17 -2.92 -18.89
N PHE A 52 0.94 -3.28 -18.26
CA PHE A 52 2.25 -2.63 -18.48
C PHE A 52 3.42 -3.63 -18.62
N SER A 53 3.24 -4.74 -19.32
CA SER A 53 4.32 -5.70 -19.62
C SER A 53 5.39 -5.17 -20.61
N GLY A 54 5.41 -3.87 -20.88
CA GLY A 54 6.39 -3.22 -21.77
C GLY A 54 6.94 -1.88 -21.27
N VAL A 55 6.59 -1.43 -20.06
CA VAL A 55 7.17 -0.20 -19.48
C VAL A 55 7.57 -0.48 -18.04
N THR A 56 8.87 -0.52 -17.78
CA THR A 56 9.43 -0.45 -16.43
C THR A 56 9.09 0.91 -15.83
N ILE A 57 7.87 1.09 -15.31
CA ILE A 57 7.57 2.23 -14.45
C ILE A 57 8.23 1.92 -13.10
N VAL A 58 9.54 2.20 -13.01
CA VAL A 58 10.26 2.26 -11.75
C VAL A 58 9.61 3.39 -10.97
N ARG A 59 8.64 3.06 -10.10
CA ARG A 59 8.16 4.00 -9.08
C ARG A 59 9.41 4.44 -8.32
N PRO A 60 9.82 5.72 -8.40
CA PRO A 60 11.09 6.14 -7.82
C PRO A 60 11.02 5.91 -6.32
N THR A 61 11.78 4.92 -5.86
CA THR A 61 11.86 4.53 -4.44
C THR A 61 12.79 5.45 -3.65
N ALA A 62 13.45 6.40 -4.32
CA ALA A 62 14.28 7.43 -3.72
C ALA A 62 13.59 8.79 -3.84
N ARG A 63 13.66 9.59 -2.77
CA ARG A 63 13.34 11.03 -2.86
C ARG A 63 14.30 11.66 -3.88
N PRO A 64 13.84 12.58 -4.74
CA PRO A 64 14.73 13.29 -5.65
C PRO A 64 15.88 13.90 -4.84
N ASP A 65 17.08 13.81 -5.39
CA ASP A 65 18.27 14.41 -4.82
C ASP A 65 18.05 15.92 -4.62
N ARG A 66 18.65 16.51 -3.57
CA ARG A 66 18.42 17.93 -3.23
C ARG A 66 18.72 18.88 -4.40
N ALA A 67 19.59 18.49 -5.33
CA ALA A 67 19.92 19.28 -6.50
C ALA A 67 18.73 19.37 -7.47
N SER A 68 18.07 18.27 -7.82
CA SER A 68 16.89 18.29 -8.70
C SER A 68 15.70 19.00 -8.06
N GLU A 69 15.51 18.84 -6.75
CA GLU A 69 14.46 19.55 -6.00
C GLU A 69 14.72 21.07 -5.95
N ALA A 70 15.98 21.52 -5.85
CA ALA A 70 16.33 22.93 -5.86
C ALA A 70 16.05 23.60 -7.21
N THR A 71 16.34 22.91 -8.33
CA THR A 71 16.05 23.41 -9.68
C THR A 71 14.55 23.52 -9.91
N LEU A 72 13.77 22.52 -9.48
CA LEU A 72 12.31 22.55 -9.54
C LEU A 72 11.75 23.70 -8.68
N ARG A 73 12.24 23.89 -7.46
CA ARG A 73 11.83 25.01 -6.60
C ARG A 73 12.21 26.37 -7.16
N LYS A 74 13.31 26.48 -7.90
CA LYS A 74 13.73 27.72 -8.59
C LYS A 74 12.79 28.01 -9.76
N ALA A 75 12.51 27.01 -10.60
CA ALA A 75 11.58 27.13 -11.72
C ALA A 75 10.17 27.51 -11.25
N VAL A 76 9.65 26.87 -10.19
CA VAL A 76 8.34 27.22 -9.60
C VAL A 76 8.32 28.66 -9.08
N ARG A 77 9.40 29.13 -8.45
CA ARG A 77 9.50 30.52 -7.98
C ARG A 77 9.56 31.53 -9.12
N GLU A 78 10.20 31.17 -10.23
CA GLU A 78 10.33 32.00 -11.41
C GLU A 78 9.00 32.16 -12.13
N VAL A 79 8.26 31.05 -12.29
CA VAL A 79 6.87 31.07 -12.77
C VAL A 79 6.01 31.94 -11.85
N PHE A 80 6.10 31.77 -10.53
CA PHE A 80 5.30 32.56 -9.59
C PHE A 80 5.63 34.07 -9.62
N LYS A 81 6.86 34.45 -9.94
CA LYS A 81 7.25 35.86 -10.17
C LYS A 81 6.64 36.43 -11.46
N GLN A 82 6.42 35.61 -12.47
CA GLN A 82 5.84 36.05 -13.75
C GLN A 82 4.33 36.35 -13.66
N TYR A 83 3.65 35.78 -12.65
CA TYR A 83 2.22 35.96 -12.41
C TYR A 83 1.89 37.05 -11.35
N LYS A 84 2.87 37.90 -10.99
CA LYS A 84 2.69 39.02 -10.05
C LYS A 84 3.19 40.32 -10.68
#